data_AF-A0A1R3GS09-F1
#
_entry.id   AF-A0A1R3GS09-F1
#
_cell.length_a   1.000
_cell.length_b   1.000
_cell.length_c   1.000
_cell.angle_alpha   90.00
_cell.angle_beta   90.00
_cell.angle_gamma   90.00
#
_symmetry.space_group_name_H-M   'P 1'
#
loop_
_entity.id
_entity.type
_entity.pdbx_description
1 polymer ?
#
loop_
_entity_poly.entity_id
_entity_poly.type
_entity_poly.pdbx_seq_one_letter_code
_entity_poly.pdbx_strand_id
1 'polypeptide(L)'
;MNRHILGEALSSLTFKELKNLEGRLEKGISRIRSKKNELLFAEIEFMQKREVELQNDNMYLRAKIAENERAQQQQQQQSNMIQGSVYQTVTSQPYNRNFLPVNLLEPNNEYSTQDQTPLQLV
;
A
#
# COMPACT_ATOMS: atom_id res chain seq x y z
N MET A 1 2.08 13.85 -46.31
CA MET A 1 2.96 15.02 -46.15
C MET A 1 4.17 14.81 -45.22
N ASN A 2 4.38 13.63 -44.59
CA ASN A 2 5.50 13.42 -43.64
C ASN A 2 6.50 12.31 -44.04
N ARG A 3 6.53 11.88 -45.30
CA ARG A 3 7.36 10.75 -45.76
C ARG A 3 8.83 10.91 -45.38
N HIS A 4 9.40 12.10 -45.53
CA HIS A 4 10.81 12.35 -45.21
C HIS A 4 11.09 12.26 -43.70
N ILE A 5 10.15 12.68 -42.85
CA ILE A 5 10.26 12.55 -41.39
C ILE A 5 10.27 11.08 -40.98
N LEU A 6 9.60 10.22 -41.75
CA LEU A 6 9.58 8.76 -41.58
C LEU A 6 10.77 8.06 -42.26
N GLY A 7 11.70 8.81 -42.86
CA GLY A 7 12.86 8.25 -43.56
C GLY A 7 12.58 7.77 -44.99
N GLU A 8 11.42 8.07 -45.56
CA GLU A 8 11.05 7.69 -46.93
C GLU A 8 11.42 8.79 -47.95
N ALA A 9 11.58 8.41 -49.23
CA ALA A 9 11.82 9.33 -50.36
C ALA A 9 13.02 10.30 -50.20
N LEU A 10 14.01 9.94 -49.38
CA LEU A 10 15.17 10.78 -49.06
C LEU A 10 16.06 11.08 -50.27
N SER A 11 16.06 10.22 -51.29
CA SER A 11 16.83 10.42 -52.53
C SER A 11 16.41 11.67 -53.32
N SER A 12 15.22 12.21 -53.04
CA SER A 12 14.74 13.47 -53.63
C SER A 12 15.29 14.73 -52.97
N LEU A 13 15.98 14.59 -51.83
CA LEU A 13 16.51 15.71 -51.05
C LEU A 13 17.96 16.01 -51.42
N THR A 14 18.28 17.31 -51.45
CA THR A 14 19.68 17.75 -51.50
C THR A 14 20.39 17.50 -50.18
N PHE A 15 21.73 17.48 -50.19
CA PHE A 15 22.53 17.33 -48.98
C PHE A 15 22.19 18.37 -47.90
N LYS A 16 21.92 19.62 -48.31
CA LYS A 16 21.52 20.70 -47.39
C LYS A 16 20.19 20.42 -46.71
N GLU A 17 19.21 19.92 -47.46
CA GLU A 17 17.89 19.57 -46.92
C GLU A 17 17.96 18.34 -46.02
N LEU A 18 18.77 17.35 -46.38
CA LEU A 18 18.99 16.16 -45.56
C LEU A 18 19.61 16.53 -44.20
N LYS A 19 20.64 17.38 -44.20
CA LYS A 19 21.25 17.90 -42.96
C LYS A 19 20.25 18.70 -42.11
N ASN A 20 19.36 19.47 -42.75
CA ASN A 20 18.31 20.19 -42.03
C ASN A 20 17.28 19.24 -41.41
N LEU A 21 16.86 18.21 -42.16
CA LEU A 21 15.93 17.20 -41.70
C LEU A 21 16.49 16.43 -40.50
N GLU A 22 17.74 15.96 -40.59
CA GLU A 22 18.46 15.31 -39.49
C GLU A 22 18.49 16.20 -38.24
N GLY A 23 18.91 17.47 -38.38
CA GLY A 23 18.96 18.39 -37.24
C GLY A 23 17.58 18.69 -36.62
N ARG A 24 16.51 18.68 -37.42
CA ARG A 24 15.14 18.82 -36.91
C ARG A 24 14.68 17.57 -36.16
N LEU A 25 14.99 16.38 -36.68
CA LEU A 25 14.67 15.10 -36.04
C LEU A 25 15.40 14.96 -34.70
N GLU A 26 16.70 15.26 -34.68
CA GLU A 26 17.51 15.19 -33.45
C GLU A 26 16.95 16.10 -32.35
N LYS A 27 16.62 17.35 -32.69
CA LYS A 27 15.97 18.30 -31.75
C LYS A 27 14.60 17.79 -31.29
N GLY A 28 13.81 17.21 -32.19
CA GLY A 28 12.50 16.65 -31.88
C GLY A 28 12.60 15.49 -30.90
N ILE A 29 13.49 14.53 -31.17
CA ILE A 29 13.75 13.36 -30.31
C ILE A 29 14.26 13.79 -28.95
N SER A 30 15.22 14.74 -28.91
CA SER A 30 15.74 15.30 -27.67
C SER A 30 14.62 15.91 -26.82
N ARG A 31 13.75 16.74 -27.41
CA ARG A 31 12.61 17.33 -26.71
C ARG A 31 11.62 16.28 -26.18
N ILE A 32 11.30 15.25 -26.97
CA ILE A 32 10.42 14.15 -26.54
C ILE A 32 11.04 13.42 -25.35
N ARG A 33 12.33 13.09 -25.41
CA ARG A 33 13.04 12.40 -24.34
C ARG A 33 13.07 13.23 -23.07
N SER A 34 13.40 14.52 -23.16
CA SER A 34 13.38 15.43 -22.01
C SER A 34 11.99 15.51 -21.39
N LYS A 35 10.93 15.65 -22.19
CA LYS A 35 9.56 15.71 -21.66
C LYS A 35 9.12 14.40 -21.01
N LYS A 36 9.47 13.26 -21.61
CA LYS A 36 9.20 11.94 -21.02
C LYS A 36 9.89 11.80 -19.66
N ASN A 37 11.15 12.21 -19.56
CA ASN A 37 11.90 12.16 -18.31
C ASN A 37 11.28 13.08 -17.25
N GLU A 38 10.96 14.33 -17.61
CA GLU A 38 10.30 15.29 -16.71
C GLU A 38 8.99 14.72 -16.13
N LEU A 39 8.14 14.14 -16.98
CA LEU A 39 6.88 13.53 -16.55
C LEU A 39 7.11 12.30 -15.67
N LEU A 40 8.09 11.46 -16.01
CA LEU A 40 8.41 10.27 -15.22
C LEU A 40 8.91 10.65 -13.82
N PHE A 41 9.77 11.66 -13.71
CA PHE A 41 10.23 12.15 -12.41
C PHE A 41 9.08 12.74 -11.58
N ALA A 42 8.21 13.54 -12.19
CA ALA A 42 7.04 14.07 -11.51
C ALA A 42 6.10 12.96 -10.99
N GLU A 43 5.90 11.90 -11.76
CA GLU A 43 5.08 10.74 -11.35
C GLU A 43 5.74 9.97 -10.20
N ILE A 44 7.06 9.74 -10.25
CA ILE A 44 7.82 9.08 -9.18
C ILE A 44 7.70 9.88 -7.88
N GLU A 45 7.91 11.20 -7.92
CA GLU A 45 7.79 12.07 -6.74
C GLU A 45 6.37 12.05 -6.16
N PHE A 46 5.35 12.08 -7.02
CA PHE A 46 3.96 11.99 -6.60
C PHE A 46 3.65 10.66 -5.91
N MET A 47 4.08 9.54 -6.49
CA MET A 47 3.90 8.21 -5.92
C MET A 47 4.62 8.05 -4.57
N GLN A 48 5.85 8.53 -4.46
CA GLN A 48 6.61 8.49 -3.20
C GLN A 48 5.94 9.31 -2.09
N LYS A 49 5.44 10.51 -2.41
CA LYS A 49 4.68 11.30 -1.44
C LYS A 49 3.41 10.58 -1.00
N ARG A 50 2.69 9.98 -1.94
CA ARG A 50 1.46 9.23 -1.65
C ARG A 50 1.73 8.00 -0.78
N GLU A 51 2.83 7.31 -1.01
CA GLU A 51 3.28 6.20 -0.18
C GLU A 51 3.49 6.64 1.28
N VAL A 52 4.23 7.74 1.49
CA VAL A 52 4.49 8.27 2.84
C VAL A 52 3.18 8.66 3.55
N GLU A 53 2.26 9.33 2.86
CA GLU A 53 0.95 9.68 3.41
C GLU A 53 0.17 8.43 3.85
N LEU A 54 0.12 7.41 3.00
CA LEU A 54 -0.57 6.15 3.32
C LEU A 54 0.09 5.38 4.47
N GLN A 55 1.42 5.40 4.57
CA GLN A 55 2.14 4.80 5.68
C GLN A 55 1.82 5.52 7.00
N ASN A 56 1.77 6.85 6.98
CA ASN A 56 1.40 7.65 8.15
C ASN A 56 -0.05 7.37 8.60
N ASP A 57 -1.00 7.34 7.66
CA ASP A 57 -2.41 7.03 7.94
C ASP A 57 -2.55 5.62 8.55
N ASN A 58 -1.86 4.63 7.97
CA ASN A 58 -1.86 3.27 8.50
C ASN A 58 -1.28 3.19 9.92
N MET A 59 -0.17 3.87 10.17
CA MET A 59 0.44 3.92 11.50
C MET A 59 -0.51 4.54 12.53
N TYR A 60 -1.17 5.63 12.18
CA TYR A 60 -2.18 6.27 13.04
C TYR A 60 -3.35 5.34 13.36
N LEU A 61 -3.89 4.66 12.35
CA LEU A 61 -5.01 3.72 12.54
C LEU A 61 -4.62 2.54 13.43
N ARG A 62 -3.42 1.97 13.22
CA ARG A 62 -2.90 0.88 14.07
C ARG A 62 -2.74 1.31 15.52
N ALA A 63 -2.23 2.52 15.77
CA ALA A 63 -2.14 3.07 17.13
C ALA A 63 -3.52 3.23 17.77
N LYS A 64 -4.51 3.74 17.02
CA LYS A 64 -5.89 3.93 17.50
C LYS A 64 -6.60 2.61 17.80
N ILE A 65 -6.35 1.56 17.01
CA ILE A 65 -6.86 0.21 17.26
C ILE A 65 -6.28 -0.33 18.57
N ALA A 66 -4.95 -0.27 18.73
CA ALA A 66 -4.29 -0.75 19.94
C ALA A 66 -4.76 -0.02 21.22
N GLU A 67 -5.03 1.28 21.13
CA GLU A 67 -5.61 2.05 22.23
C GLU A 67 -7.04 1.60 22.56
N ASN A 68 -7.88 1.39 21.54
CA ASN A 68 -9.25 0.92 21.73
C ASN A 68 -9.30 -0.46 22.37
N GLU A 69 -8.45 -1.39 21.92
CA GLU A 69 -8.33 -2.74 22.49
C GLU A 69 -7.90 -2.69 23.97
N ARG A 70 -6.93 -1.83 24.32
CA ARG A 70 -6.53 -1.60 25.72
C ARG A 70 -7.67 -1.05 26.57
N ALA A 71 -8.44 -0.09 26.05
CA ALA A 71 -9.60 0.47 26.76
C ALA A 71 -10.69 -0.58 26.98
N GLN A 72 -10.97 -1.43 25.98
CA GLN A 72 -11.93 -2.54 26.11
C GLN A 72 -11.46 -3.57 27.16
N GLN A 73 -10.19 -3.94 27.17
CA GLN A 73 -9.63 -4.85 28.17
C GLN A 73 -9.74 -4.27 29.59
N GLN A 74 -9.48 -2.97 29.78
CA GLN A 74 -9.65 -2.30 31.08
C GLN A 74 -11.11 -2.29 31.55
N GLN A 75 -12.06 -2.03 30.64
CA GLN A 75 -13.49 -2.08 30.97
C GLN A 75 -13.95 -3.49 31.36
N GLN A 76 -13.51 -4.53 30.64
CA GLN A 76 -13.82 -5.92 30.99
C GLN A 76 -13.25 -6.31 32.37
N GLN A 77 -12.02 -5.88 32.69
CA GLN A 77 -11.44 -6.12 34.02
C GLN A 77 -12.21 -5.40 35.14
N GLN A 78 -12.67 -4.16 34.93
CA GLN A 78 -13.50 -3.45 35.92
C GLN A 78 -14.88 -4.11 36.10
N SER A 79 -15.51 -4.58 35.01
CA SER A 79 -16.79 -5.31 35.09
C SER A 79 -16.65 -6.63 35.87
N ASN A 80 -15.56 -7.37 35.67
CA ASN A 80 -15.30 -8.61 36.40
C ASN A 80 -15.03 -8.39 37.90
N MET A 81 -14.43 -7.26 38.28
CA MET A 81 -14.21 -6.91 39.70
C MET A 81 -15.50 -6.51 40.43
N ILE A 82 -16.50 -5.94 39.73
CA ILE A 82 -17.82 -5.62 40.31
C ILE A 82 -18.68 -6.88 40.45
N GLN A 83 -18.58 -7.83 39.51
CA GLN A 83 -19.22 -9.16 39.62
C GLN A 83 -18.56 -10.06 40.67
N GLY A 84 -17.25 -9.95 40.88
CA GLY A 84 -16.51 -10.72 41.89
C GLY A 84 -16.95 -10.47 43.34
N SER A 85 -17.59 -9.32 43.62
CA SER A 85 -18.13 -9.01 44.95
C SER A 85 -19.53 -9.61 45.22
N VAL A 86 -20.19 -10.19 44.22
CA VAL A 86 -21.60 -10.66 44.34
C VAL A 86 -21.71 -12.19 44.43
N TYR A 87 -20.63 -12.94 44.20
CA TYR A 87 -20.66 -14.41 44.18
C TYR A 87 -20.22 -15.11 45.48
N GLN A 88 -20.30 -14.47 46.66
CA GLN A 88 -20.19 -15.18 47.94
C GLN A 88 -21.54 -15.52 48.57
N THR A 89 -22.62 -15.62 47.79
CA THR A 89 -23.86 -16.18 48.31
C THR A 89 -24.59 -16.96 47.23
N VAL A 90 -24.82 -18.24 47.54
CA VAL A 90 -25.71 -19.23 46.92
C VAL A 90 -25.35 -19.81 45.54
N THR A 91 -24.72 -20.97 45.64
CA THR A 91 -24.94 -22.17 44.83
C THR A 91 -26.32 -22.26 44.16
N SER A 92 -26.36 -22.39 42.83
CA SER A 92 -27.12 -23.44 42.12
C SER A 92 -27.12 -23.18 40.60
N GLN A 93 -26.59 -24.15 39.85
CA GLN A 93 -26.80 -24.29 38.41
C GLN A 93 -28.28 -24.63 38.14
N PRO A 94 -28.81 -24.27 36.95
CA PRO A 94 -29.01 -25.34 35.98
C PRO A 94 -28.57 -24.97 34.56
N TYR A 95 -27.93 -25.94 33.93
CA TYR A 95 -27.46 -25.97 32.56
C TYR A 95 -28.50 -25.49 31.54
N ASN A 96 -28.14 -24.47 30.73
CA ASN A 96 -28.82 -24.20 29.47
C ASN A 96 -28.04 -24.87 28.33
N ARG A 97 -28.70 -25.85 27.71
CA ARG A 97 -28.15 -26.88 26.85
C ARG A 97 -28.01 -26.41 25.40
N ASN A 98 -27.15 -25.41 25.09
CA ASN A 98 -26.94 -24.99 23.69
C ASN A 98 -25.56 -24.43 23.30
N PHE A 99 -24.53 -24.52 24.13
CA PHE A 99 -23.16 -24.21 23.67
C PHE A 99 -22.24 -25.40 23.91
N LEU A 100 -21.79 -26.02 22.81
CA LEU A 100 -20.63 -26.88 22.83
C LEU A 100 -19.41 -26.03 23.22
N PRO A 101 -18.58 -26.44 24.19
CA PRO A 101 -17.32 -25.75 24.46
C PRO A 101 -16.41 -25.92 23.22
N VAL A 102 -16.11 -24.81 22.54
CA VAL A 102 -15.12 -24.72 21.44
C VAL A 102 -13.70 -24.79 22.03
N ASN A 103 -13.43 -25.82 22.82
CA ASN A 103 -12.12 -26.08 23.41
C ASN A 103 -11.53 -27.42 22.94
N LEU A 104 -12.08 -27.99 21.86
CA LEU A 104 -11.64 -29.28 21.30
C LEU A 104 -11.29 -29.22 19.81
N LEU A 105 -10.97 -28.04 19.28
CA LEU A 105 -10.32 -27.91 17.98
C LEU A 105 -8.98 -27.24 18.21
N GLU A 106 -7.90 -28.03 18.14
CA GLU A 106 -6.56 -27.49 17.99
C GLU A 106 -6.54 -26.54 16.78
N PRO A 107 -6.06 -25.30 16.91
CA PRO A 107 -5.57 -24.57 15.76
C PRO A 107 -4.14 -25.03 15.52
N ASN A 108 -4.00 -26.16 14.84
CA ASN A 108 -2.83 -26.42 14.03
C ASN A 108 -2.95 -25.49 12.81
N ASN A 109 -2.25 -24.36 12.85
CA ASN A 109 -1.90 -23.58 11.67
C ASN A 109 -0.72 -22.69 12.01
N GLU A 110 0.43 -23.19 11.60
CA GLU A 110 1.65 -22.46 11.28
C GLU A 110 1.32 -21.25 10.39
N TYR A 111 0.89 -20.13 10.98
CA TYR A 111 1.04 -18.85 10.31
C TYR A 111 2.45 -18.37 10.59
N SER A 112 3.33 -18.80 9.68
CA SER A 112 4.66 -18.24 9.44
C SER A 112 4.63 -16.72 9.64
N THR A 113 5.30 -16.24 10.68
CA THR A 113 5.71 -14.84 10.81
C THR A 113 6.62 -14.52 9.64
N GLN A 114 6.02 -14.06 8.54
CA GLN A 114 6.72 -13.58 7.38
C GLN A 114 6.15 -12.23 6.93
N ASP A 115 5.93 -11.32 7.89
CA ASP A 115 5.88 -9.88 7.59
C ASP A 115 7.33 -9.36 7.48
N GLN A 116 8.04 -9.86 6.46
CA GLN A 116 9.10 -9.08 5.84
C GLN A 116 8.45 -8.33 4.68
N THR A 117 8.19 -7.05 4.85
CA THR A 117 8.15 -6.12 3.72
C THR A 117 9.47 -5.36 3.67
N PRO A 118 10.56 -5.89 3.07
CA PRO A 118 11.70 -5.07 2.76
C PRO A 118 11.41 -4.41 1.42
N LEU A 119 10.60 -3.35 1.42
CA LEU A 119 10.65 -2.39 0.32
C LEU A 119 11.74 -1.36 0.66
N GLN A 120 12.98 -1.84 0.59
CA GLN A 120 14.15 -0.98 0.61
C GLN A 120 14.48 -0.63 -0.85
N LEU A 121 14.01 0.53 -1.29
CA LEU A 121 14.49 1.13 -2.54
C LEU A 121 15.75 1.93 -2.20
N VAL A 122 16.88 1.45 -2.70
CA VAL A 122 18.17 2.16 -2.76
C VAL A 122 18.10 3.24 -3.82
#